data_AF-A0A1H7V524-F1
#
_entry.id   AF-A0A1H7V524-F1
#
_cell.length_a   1.000
_cell.length_b   1.000
_cell.length_c   1.000
_cell.angle_alpha   90.00
_cell.angle_beta   90.00
_cell.angle_gamma   90.00
#
_symmetry.space_group_name_H-M   'P 1'
#
loop_
_entity.id
_entity.type
_entity.pdbx_description
1 polymer ?
#
loop_
_entity_poly.entity_id
_entity_poly.type
_entity_poly.pdbx_seq_one_letter_code
_entity_poly.pdbx_strand_id
1 'polypeptide(L)'
;MRELGRDEISFANSEDFNVVLQQKNFQWLDKTRRIAARRGLGEIHTQNDVLPMLVKHPGYDKVVSKFVLDSGYPDFYDWDRAKNSYRYDARIFLGMRSDRKSLIELVESEIPSVQADLKRHAKNYDAASENMRNLPTLQYLDIFWRLARNLLEEAHTRRQMLVEVSQQIDYSLDGRF
;
A
#
# COMPACT_ATOMS: atom_id res chain seq x y z
N MET A 1 -5.14 32.65 -16.51
CA MET A 1 -5.15 32.06 -15.16
C MET A 1 -6.42 31.22 -15.08
N ARG A 2 -6.31 29.90 -14.92
CA ARG A 2 -7.49 28.99 -14.90
C ARG A 2 -8.00 28.93 -13.47
N GLU A 3 -9.28 29.23 -13.24
CA GLU A 3 -9.91 29.06 -11.92
C GLU A 3 -10.06 27.57 -11.63
N LEU A 4 -9.54 27.13 -10.48
CA LEU A 4 -9.66 25.75 -10.04
C LEU A 4 -11.12 25.47 -9.63
N GLY A 5 -11.67 24.36 -10.10
CA GLY A 5 -13.01 23.91 -9.71
C GLY A 5 -13.08 23.58 -8.22
N ARG A 6 -14.28 23.58 -7.63
CA ARG A 6 -14.46 23.22 -6.19
C ARG A 6 -13.89 21.85 -5.84
N ASP A 7 -13.92 20.91 -6.79
CA ASP A 7 -13.37 19.56 -6.61
C ASP A 7 -11.83 19.56 -6.61
N GLU A 8 -11.19 20.43 -7.40
CA GLU A 8 -9.73 20.60 -7.42
C GLU A 8 -9.23 21.27 -6.13
N ILE A 9 -10.00 22.22 -5.58
CA ILE A 9 -9.73 22.83 -4.27
C ILE A 9 -9.91 21.81 -3.14
N SER A 10 -10.95 20.97 -3.20
CA SER A 10 -11.17 19.90 -2.22
C SER A 10 -10.05 18.84 -2.27
N PHE A 11 -9.57 18.50 -3.46
CA PHE A 11 -8.46 17.56 -3.64
C PHE A 11 -7.14 18.13 -3.12
N ALA A 12 -6.82 19.40 -3.43
CA ALA A 12 -5.61 20.07 -2.98
C ALA A 12 -5.55 20.22 -1.45
N ASN A 13 -6.71 20.34 -0.79
CA ASN A 13 -6.83 20.42 0.66
C ASN A 13 -6.98 19.05 1.35
N SER A 14 -6.99 17.95 0.58
CA SER A 14 -7.09 16.60 1.16
C SER A 14 -5.77 16.20 1.82
N GLU A 15 -5.85 15.42 2.91
CA GLU A 15 -4.68 14.92 3.64
C GLU A 15 -3.70 14.19 2.68
N ASP A 16 -2.40 14.48 2.84
CA ASP A 16 -1.35 13.73 2.18
C ASP A 16 -1.23 12.35 2.82
N PHE A 17 -1.56 11.32 2.03
CA PHE A 17 -1.51 9.92 2.43
C PHE A 17 -0.19 9.54 3.08
N ASN A 18 0.91 9.95 2.43
CA ASN A 18 2.24 9.51 2.83
C ASN A 18 2.56 10.06 4.22
N VAL A 19 2.06 11.26 4.53
CA VAL A 19 2.20 11.89 5.84
C VAL A 19 1.41 11.12 6.89
N VAL A 20 0.14 10.77 6.63
CA VAL A 20 -0.69 10.01 7.59
C VAL A 20 -0.10 8.63 7.86
N LEU A 21 0.31 7.91 6.82
CA LEU A 21 0.92 6.59 6.95
C LEU A 21 2.25 6.66 7.72
N GLN A 22 3.07 7.68 7.44
CA GLN A 22 4.32 7.91 8.16
C GLN A 22 4.09 8.23 9.64
N GLN A 23 3.09 9.06 9.96
CA GLN A 23 2.71 9.35 11.34
C GLN A 23 2.31 8.08 12.09
N LYS A 24 1.46 7.23 11.48
CA LYS A 24 1.04 5.96 12.08
C LYS A 24 2.20 5.01 12.30
N ASN A 25 3.14 4.95 11.34
CA ASN A 25 4.36 4.19 11.49
C ASN A 25 5.17 4.64 12.72
N PHE A 26 5.41 5.95 12.84
CA PHE A 26 6.13 6.49 13.99
C PHE A 26 5.41 6.28 15.31
N GLN A 27 4.07 6.38 15.34
CA GLN A 27 3.28 6.17 16.55
C GLN A 27 3.49 4.78 17.17
N TRP A 28 3.41 3.70 16.38
CA TRP A 28 3.61 2.37 16.92
C TRP A 28 5.10 2.07 17.16
N LEU A 29 5.99 2.56 16.29
CA LEU A 29 7.43 2.36 16.43
C LEU A 29 7.99 3.03 17.69
N ASP A 30 7.50 4.22 18.06
CA ASP A 30 7.88 4.92 19.29
C ASP A 30 7.41 4.19 20.55
N LYS A 31 6.28 3.49 20.50
CA LYS A 31 5.84 2.63 21.61
C LYS A 31 6.77 1.42 21.74
N THR A 32 7.14 0.80 20.63
CA THR A 32 8.12 -0.30 20.58
C THR A 32 9.49 0.12 21.11
N ARG A 33 10.01 1.27 20.66
CA ARG A 33 11.27 1.88 21.15
C ARG A 33 11.27 2.06 22.66
N ARG A 34 10.19 2.61 23.22
CA ARG A 34 10.05 2.83 24.67
C ARG A 34 10.07 1.53 25.47
N ILE A 35 9.45 0.46 24.96
CA ILE A 35 9.53 -0.86 25.61
C ILE A 35 10.95 -1.42 25.50
N ALA A 36 11.55 -1.38 24.32
CA ALA A 36 12.90 -1.90 24.09
C ALA A 36 13.93 -1.25 25.00
N ALA A 37 13.90 0.09 25.11
CA ALA A 37 14.79 0.85 26.00
C ALA A 37 14.56 0.50 27.48
N ARG A 38 13.29 0.48 27.94
CA ARG A 38 12.96 0.18 29.35
C ARG A 38 13.36 -1.24 29.77
N ARG A 39 13.32 -2.18 28.83
CA ARG A 39 13.54 -3.61 29.10
C ARG A 39 14.92 -4.11 28.66
N GLY A 40 15.78 -3.23 28.12
CA GLY A 40 17.11 -3.58 27.65
C GLY A 40 17.12 -4.53 26.45
N LEU A 41 16.17 -4.40 25.51
CA LEU A 41 15.99 -5.32 24.37
C LEU A 41 16.81 -4.91 23.13
N GLY A 42 17.67 -3.90 23.25
CA GLY A 42 18.41 -3.28 22.16
C GLY A 42 17.76 -2.00 21.63
N GLU A 43 18.40 -1.41 20.61
CA GLU A 43 17.95 -0.18 19.97
C GLU A 43 17.06 -0.46 18.77
N ILE A 44 16.04 0.38 18.56
CA ILE A 44 15.11 0.30 17.43
C ILE A 44 15.16 1.63 16.68
N HIS A 45 15.84 1.66 15.54
CA HIS A 45 15.97 2.86 14.71
C HIS A 45 14.91 2.89 13.61
N THR A 46 14.57 1.75 13.07
CA THR A 46 13.64 1.56 11.96
C THR A 46 12.69 0.40 12.23
N GLN A 47 11.66 0.25 11.39
CA GLN A 47 10.78 -0.91 11.41
C GLN A 47 11.54 -2.24 11.23
N ASN A 48 12.65 -2.24 10.48
CA ASN A 48 13.43 -3.45 10.21
C ASN A 48 14.13 -3.98 11.46
N ASP A 49 14.34 -3.15 12.48
CA ASP A 49 14.98 -3.57 13.73
C ASP A 49 14.01 -4.32 14.66
N VAL A 50 12.70 -4.20 14.41
CA VAL A 50 11.66 -4.80 15.26
C VAL A 50 11.63 -6.32 15.13
N LEU A 51 11.73 -6.87 13.92
CA LEU A 51 11.70 -8.32 13.73
C LEU A 51 12.88 -9.02 14.43
N PRO A 52 14.15 -8.60 14.26
CA PRO A 52 15.27 -9.17 15.02
C PRO A 52 15.08 -9.12 16.54
N MET A 53 14.50 -8.03 17.07
CA MET A 53 14.18 -7.91 18.50
C MET A 53 13.12 -8.93 18.93
N LEU A 54 12.05 -9.10 18.14
CA LEU A 54 10.99 -10.07 18.42
C LEU A 54 11.47 -11.53 18.30
N VAL A 55 12.41 -11.83 17.40
CA VAL A 55 13.03 -13.16 17.32
C VAL A 55 13.81 -13.48 18.59
N LYS A 56 14.58 -12.52 19.11
CA LYS A 56 15.35 -12.69 20.36
C LYS A 56 14.47 -12.70 21.60
N HIS A 57 13.34 -11.97 21.56
CA HIS A 57 12.46 -11.75 22.70
C HIS A 57 10.98 -11.93 22.32
N PRO A 58 10.54 -13.15 21.96
CA PRO A 58 9.20 -13.40 21.43
C PRO A 58 8.07 -13.11 22.42
N GLY A 59 8.37 -13.04 23.72
CA GLY A 59 7.40 -12.64 24.75
C GLY A 59 6.82 -11.23 24.56
N TYR A 60 7.45 -10.38 23.74
CA TYR A 60 6.95 -9.03 23.41
C TYR A 60 6.14 -8.95 22.11
N ASP A 61 5.98 -10.05 21.38
CA ASP A 61 5.27 -10.08 20.09
C ASP A 61 3.84 -9.57 20.21
N LYS A 62 3.08 -10.04 21.21
CA LYS A 62 1.69 -9.62 21.41
C LYS A 62 1.55 -8.12 21.65
N VAL A 63 2.42 -7.53 22.48
CA VAL A 63 2.33 -6.10 22.83
C VAL A 63 2.76 -5.22 21.66
N VAL A 64 3.79 -5.62 20.91
CA VAL A 64 4.24 -4.91 19.71
C VAL A 64 3.19 -5.02 18.60
N SER A 65 2.65 -6.21 18.37
CA SER A 65 1.56 -6.44 17.40
C SER A 65 0.34 -5.58 17.74
N LYS A 66 -0.02 -5.48 19.02
CA LYS A 66 -1.08 -4.56 19.46
C LYS A 66 -0.78 -3.11 19.12
N PHE A 67 0.47 -2.64 19.28
CA PHE A 67 0.82 -1.28 18.87
C PHE A 67 0.63 -1.03 17.38
N VAL A 68 1.02 -1.99 16.55
CA VAL A 68 0.84 -1.91 15.09
C VAL A 68 -0.65 -1.83 14.76
N LEU A 69 -1.46 -2.74 15.29
CA LEU A 69 -2.91 -2.78 15.06
C LEU A 69 -3.62 -1.51 15.57
N ASP A 70 -3.35 -1.09 16.80
CA ASP A 70 -3.97 0.10 17.40
C ASP A 70 -3.61 1.40 16.64
N SER A 71 -2.50 1.42 15.88
CA SER A 71 -2.15 2.58 15.05
C SER A 71 -2.99 2.66 13.75
N GLY A 72 -3.64 1.56 13.36
CA GLY A 72 -4.32 1.42 12.08
C GLY A 72 -3.37 1.39 10.87
N TYR A 73 -2.04 1.30 11.07
CA TYR A 73 -1.07 1.21 9.98
C TYR A 73 -1.38 0.13 8.93
N PRO A 74 -1.78 -1.10 9.28
CA PRO A 74 -2.06 -2.13 8.27
C PRO A 74 -3.39 -1.94 7.52
N ASP A 75 -4.25 -1.03 7.97
CA ASP A 75 -5.58 -0.83 7.39
C ASP A 75 -5.56 0.12 6.18
N PHE A 76 -4.40 0.67 5.82
CA PHE A 76 -4.27 1.71 4.78
C PHE A 76 -4.18 1.20 3.34
N TYR A 77 -4.29 -0.10 3.12
CA TYR A 77 -4.07 -0.67 1.79
C TYR A 77 -5.11 -0.19 0.76
N ASP A 78 -6.35 0.10 1.18
CA ASP A 78 -7.46 0.48 0.30
C ASP A 78 -7.61 2.01 0.11
N TRP A 79 -6.72 2.81 0.69
CA TRP A 79 -6.88 4.26 0.69
C TRP A 79 -6.69 4.89 -0.70
N ASP A 80 -5.78 4.35 -1.52
CA ASP A 80 -5.63 4.79 -2.92
C ASP A 80 -6.93 4.54 -3.70
N ARG A 81 -7.60 3.41 -3.46
CA ARG A 81 -8.90 3.10 -4.06
C ARG A 81 -9.99 4.06 -3.61
N ALA A 82 -10.02 4.40 -2.33
CA ALA A 82 -10.99 5.36 -1.81
C ALA A 82 -10.83 6.77 -2.43
N LYS A 83 -9.58 7.21 -2.65
CA LYS A 83 -9.27 8.54 -3.19
C LYS A 83 -9.29 8.59 -4.72
N ASN A 84 -8.84 7.53 -5.38
CA ASN A 84 -8.65 7.44 -6.82
C ASN A 84 -9.51 6.30 -7.40
N SER A 85 -10.82 6.32 -7.13
CA SER A 85 -11.75 5.25 -7.53
C SER A 85 -11.72 4.96 -9.03
N TYR A 86 -11.42 5.95 -9.87
CA TYR A 86 -11.23 5.79 -11.31
C TYR A 86 -10.15 4.76 -11.66
N ARG A 87 -9.11 4.58 -10.82
CA ARG A 87 -8.05 3.58 -11.00
C ARG A 87 -8.53 2.14 -10.77
N TYR A 88 -9.74 1.97 -10.27
CA TYR A 88 -10.29 0.69 -9.81
C TYR A 88 -11.67 0.37 -10.39
N ASP A 89 -12.32 1.32 -11.08
CA ASP A 89 -13.61 1.12 -11.75
C ASP A 89 -13.53 1.57 -13.22
N ALA A 90 -13.65 0.60 -14.14
CA ALA A 90 -13.53 0.85 -15.57
C ALA A 90 -14.57 1.85 -16.09
N ARG A 91 -15.78 1.88 -15.51
CA ARG A 91 -16.85 2.82 -15.94
C ARG A 91 -16.47 4.26 -15.60
N ILE A 92 -15.91 4.47 -14.41
CA ILE A 92 -15.42 5.79 -14.00
C ILE A 92 -14.25 6.19 -14.90
N PHE A 93 -13.30 5.28 -15.13
CA PHE A 93 -12.14 5.53 -15.99
C PHE A 93 -12.55 5.93 -17.42
N LEU A 94 -13.45 5.16 -18.05
CA LEU A 94 -13.97 5.44 -19.39
C LEU A 94 -14.72 6.77 -19.45
N GLY A 95 -15.38 7.19 -18.36
CA GLY A 95 -16.03 8.49 -18.25
C GLY A 95 -15.09 9.69 -18.17
N MET A 96 -13.78 9.49 -17.97
CA MET A 96 -12.83 10.60 -17.80
C MET A 96 -12.51 11.33 -19.10
N ARG A 97 -12.71 10.69 -20.26
CA ARG A 97 -12.40 11.25 -21.59
C ARG A 97 -13.47 10.81 -22.58
N SER A 98 -13.83 11.72 -23.48
CA SER A 98 -14.89 11.48 -24.47
C SER A 98 -14.41 10.79 -25.74
N ASP A 99 -13.11 10.86 -26.05
CA ASP A 99 -12.55 10.31 -27.27
C ASP A 99 -11.54 9.19 -26.99
N ARG A 100 -11.48 8.24 -27.93
CA ARG A 100 -10.63 7.04 -27.84
C ARG A 100 -9.14 7.39 -27.73
N LYS A 101 -8.67 8.43 -28.42
CA LYS A 101 -7.24 8.76 -28.44
C LYS A 101 -6.80 9.22 -27.05
N SER A 102 -7.55 10.12 -26.42
CA SER A 102 -7.25 10.55 -25.05
C SER A 102 -7.45 9.45 -24.00
N LEU A 103 -8.34 8.48 -24.23
CA LEU A 103 -8.42 7.28 -23.38
C LEU A 103 -7.16 6.42 -23.47
N ILE A 104 -6.64 6.20 -24.68
CA ILE A 104 -5.36 5.47 -24.87
C ILE A 104 -4.22 6.20 -24.18
N GLU A 105 -4.10 7.52 -24.34
CA GLU A 105 -3.08 8.32 -23.67
C GLU A 105 -3.18 8.20 -22.13
N LEU A 106 -4.39 8.17 -21.60
CA LEU A 106 -4.62 7.98 -20.17
C LEU A 106 -4.23 6.57 -19.69
N VAL A 107 -4.61 5.52 -20.44
CA VAL A 107 -4.17 4.13 -20.18
C VAL A 107 -2.65 4.05 -20.15
N GLU A 108 -1.97 4.56 -21.19
CA GLU A 108 -0.51 4.54 -21.29
C GLU A 108 0.16 5.28 -20.12
N SER A 109 -0.46 6.37 -19.62
CA SER A 109 0.08 7.11 -18.49
C SER A 109 0.03 6.34 -17.16
N GLU A 110 -0.89 5.38 -17.01
CA GLU A 110 -1.06 4.59 -15.78
C GLU A 110 -0.19 3.32 -15.76
N ILE A 111 0.16 2.76 -16.92
CA ILE A 111 0.93 1.51 -17.05
C ILE A 111 2.22 1.52 -16.20
N PRO A 112 3.11 2.55 -16.27
CA PRO A 112 4.37 2.52 -15.52
C PRO A 112 4.18 2.44 -14.00
N SER A 113 3.15 3.12 -13.47
CA SER A 113 2.82 3.04 -12.04
C SER A 113 2.36 1.65 -11.66
N VAL A 114 1.44 1.05 -12.44
CA VAL A 114 0.92 -0.30 -12.15
C VAL A 114 2.03 -1.35 -12.24
N GLN A 115 2.92 -1.27 -13.22
CA GLN A 115 4.09 -2.17 -13.31
C GLN A 115 5.01 -2.03 -12.11
N ALA A 116 5.32 -0.80 -11.69
CA ALA A 116 6.16 -0.54 -10.52
C ALA A 116 5.53 -1.08 -9.23
N ASP A 117 4.22 -0.89 -9.07
CA ASP A 117 3.46 -1.36 -7.92
C ASP A 117 3.40 -2.89 -7.87
N LEU A 118 3.08 -3.55 -9.00
CA LEU A 118 3.09 -5.02 -9.10
C LEU A 118 4.47 -5.59 -8.73
N LYS A 119 5.55 -5.07 -9.30
CA LYS A 119 6.91 -5.53 -9.02
C LYS A 119 7.27 -5.35 -7.54
N ARG A 120 6.99 -4.18 -6.97
CA ARG A 120 7.30 -3.86 -5.57
C ARG A 120 6.48 -4.73 -4.61
N HIS A 121 5.18 -4.84 -4.84
CA HIS A 121 4.29 -5.57 -3.93
C HIS A 121 4.46 -7.08 -4.04
N ALA A 122 4.79 -7.63 -5.21
CA ALA A 122 5.17 -9.03 -5.35
C ALA A 122 6.41 -9.35 -4.52
N LYS A 123 7.48 -8.55 -4.64
CA LYS A 123 8.70 -8.73 -3.84
C LYS A 123 8.42 -8.65 -2.33
N ASN A 124 7.58 -7.70 -1.90
CA ASN A 124 7.22 -7.56 -0.49
C ASN A 124 6.39 -8.75 0.01
N TYR A 125 5.46 -9.25 -0.80
CA TYR A 125 4.66 -10.43 -0.49
C TYR A 125 5.52 -11.68 -0.38
N ASP A 126 6.48 -11.87 -1.28
CA ASP A 126 7.41 -13.00 -1.25
C ASP A 126 8.26 -12.98 0.04
N ALA A 127 8.85 -11.82 0.36
CA ALA A 127 9.64 -11.65 1.58
C ALA A 127 8.80 -11.84 2.85
N ALA A 128 7.57 -11.31 2.89
CA ALA A 128 6.68 -11.51 4.03
C ALA A 128 6.25 -12.98 4.17
N SER A 129 6.00 -13.65 3.05
CA SER A 129 5.65 -15.08 3.03
C SER A 129 6.80 -15.96 3.49
N GLU A 130 8.04 -15.61 3.12
CA GLU A 130 9.24 -16.29 3.60
C GLU A 130 9.42 -16.11 5.11
N ASN A 131 9.29 -14.89 5.62
CA ASN A 131 9.35 -14.62 7.06
C ASN A 131 8.29 -15.42 7.82
N MET A 132 7.06 -15.48 7.30
CA MET A 132 5.97 -16.25 7.91
C MET A 132 6.27 -17.76 7.94
N ARG A 133 6.85 -18.32 6.86
CA ARG A 133 7.26 -19.74 6.83
C ARG A 133 8.34 -20.04 7.87
N ASN A 134 9.28 -19.12 8.07
CA ASN A 134 10.42 -19.32 8.97
C ASN A 134 10.06 -19.07 10.45
N LEU A 135 9.10 -18.18 10.72
CA LEU A 135 8.74 -17.74 12.07
C LEU A 135 7.20 -17.66 12.25
N PRO A 136 6.47 -18.78 12.04
CA PRO A 136 5.00 -18.77 11.91
C PRO A 136 4.25 -18.40 13.19
N THR A 137 4.92 -18.33 14.33
CA THR A 137 4.31 -18.07 15.63
C THR A 137 4.24 -16.59 16.00
N LEU A 138 4.92 -15.70 15.25
CA LEU A 138 4.91 -14.27 15.51
C LEU A 138 3.68 -13.61 14.87
N GLN A 139 2.77 -13.11 15.70
CA GLN A 139 1.61 -12.34 15.25
C GLN A 139 2.03 -11.10 14.46
N TYR A 140 3.18 -10.50 14.80
CA TYR A 140 3.74 -9.37 14.08
C TYR A 140 3.88 -9.67 12.58
N LEU A 141 4.35 -10.87 12.23
CA LEU A 141 4.53 -11.26 10.83
C LEU A 141 3.20 -11.48 10.11
N ASP A 142 2.14 -11.94 10.79
CA ASP A 142 0.80 -12.12 10.18
C ASP A 142 0.24 -10.78 9.72
N ILE A 143 0.43 -9.74 10.52
CA ILE A 143 -0.01 -8.38 10.18
C ILE A 143 0.64 -7.91 8.88
N PHE A 144 1.97 -8.00 8.77
CA PHE A 144 2.69 -7.52 7.59
C PHE A 144 2.52 -8.43 6.37
N TRP A 145 2.32 -9.73 6.57
CA TRP A 145 1.98 -10.64 5.49
C TRP A 145 0.61 -10.31 4.89
N ARG A 146 -0.41 -10.09 5.72
CA ARG A 146 -1.75 -9.65 5.26
C ARG A 146 -1.68 -8.31 4.55
N LEU A 147 -0.96 -7.34 5.10
CA LEU A 147 -0.76 -6.03 4.46
C LEU A 147 -0.09 -6.18 3.09
N ALA A 148 0.99 -6.97 2.99
CA ALA A 148 1.69 -7.19 1.73
C ALA A 148 0.80 -7.88 0.69
N ARG A 149 -0.02 -8.86 1.11
CA ARG A 149 -1.01 -9.52 0.27
C ARG A 149 -2.05 -8.52 -0.25
N ASN A 150 -2.67 -7.75 0.64
CA ASN A 150 -3.70 -6.79 0.27
C ASN A 150 -3.17 -5.73 -0.71
N LEU A 151 -1.96 -5.20 -0.48
CA LEU A 151 -1.34 -4.24 -1.42
C LEU A 151 -1.05 -4.85 -2.80
N LEU A 152 -0.68 -6.13 -2.86
CA LEU A 152 -0.52 -6.85 -4.12
C LEU A 152 -1.87 -7.06 -4.84
N GLU A 153 -2.92 -7.37 -4.09
CA GLU A 153 -4.29 -7.49 -4.61
C GLU A 153 -4.80 -6.15 -5.18
N GLU A 154 -4.50 -5.02 -4.53
CA GLU A 154 -4.81 -3.68 -5.06
C GLU A 154 -4.10 -3.42 -6.40
N ALA A 155 -2.81 -3.77 -6.50
CA ALA A 155 -2.04 -3.63 -7.74
C ALA A 155 -2.59 -4.51 -8.87
N HIS A 156 -2.99 -5.75 -8.55
CA HIS A 156 -3.66 -6.64 -9.50
C HIS A 156 -5.01 -6.09 -9.94
N THR A 157 -5.78 -5.50 -9.02
CA THR A 157 -7.08 -4.88 -9.34
C THR A 157 -6.89 -3.73 -10.33
N ARG A 158 -5.90 -2.85 -10.11
CA ARG A 158 -5.57 -1.77 -11.07
C ARG A 158 -5.16 -2.29 -12.43
N ARG A 159 -4.35 -3.36 -12.49
CA ARG A 159 -4.00 -4.02 -13.75
C ARG A 159 -5.25 -4.55 -14.46
N GLN A 160 -6.13 -5.23 -13.74
CA GLN A 160 -7.36 -5.81 -14.31
C GLN A 160 -8.27 -4.71 -14.86
N MET A 161 -8.40 -3.59 -14.15
CA MET A 161 -9.14 -2.41 -14.63
C MET A 161 -8.55 -1.89 -15.94
N LEU A 162 -7.23 -1.74 -16.06
CA LEU A 162 -6.60 -1.29 -17.31
C LEU A 162 -6.81 -2.28 -18.46
N VAL A 163 -6.77 -3.59 -18.19
CA VAL A 163 -7.07 -4.64 -19.19
C VAL A 163 -8.51 -4.51 -19.67
N GLU A 164 -9.47 -4.35 -18.75
CA GLU A 164 -10.89 -4.19 -19.07
C GLU A 164 -11.15 -2.93 -19.91
N VAL A 165 -10.60 -1.78 -19.50
CA VAL A 165 -10.70 -0.52 -20.27
C VAL A 165 -10.12 -0.70 -21.67
N SER A 166 -8.94 -1.32 -21.78
CA SER A 166 -8.25 -1.50 -23.06
C SER A 166 -9.05 -2.38 -24.03
N GLN A 167 -9.70 -3.43 -23.52
CA GLN A 167 -10.62 -4.24 -24.32
C GLN A 167 -11.82 -3.43 -24.83
N GLN A 168 -12.41 -2.58 -23.98
CA GLN A 168 -13.57 -1.76 -24.36
C GLN A 168 -13.25 -0.67 -25.39
N ILE A 169 -12.00 -0.20 -25.43
CA ILE A 169 -11.55 0.79 -26.42
C ILE A 169 -10.78 0.17 -27.59
N ASP A 170 -10.78 -1.16 -27.72
CA ASP A 170 -10.05 -1.90 -28.77
C ASP A 170 -8.56 -1.51 -28.84
N TYR A 171 -7.89 -1.53 -27.69
CA TYR A 171 -6.47 -1.22 -27.54
C TYR A 171 -5.71 -2.42 -26.97
N SER A 172 -4.63 -2.83 -27.65
CA SER A 172 -3.80 -3.94 -27.18
C SER A 172 -2.79 -3.48 -26.14
N LEU A 173 -2.68 -4.25 -25.06
CA LEU A 173 -1.66 -4.10 -24.00
C LEU A 173 -0.54 -5.15 -24.12
N ASP A 174 -0.35 -5.76 -25.28
CA ASP A 174 0.61 -6.86 -25.45
C ASP A 174 2.03 -6.45 -25.02
N GLY A 175 2.63 -7.25 -24.15
CA GLY A 175 3.97 -7.02 -23.60
C GLY A 175 4.07 -5.87 -22.59
N ARG A 176 2.94 -5.30 -22.14
CA ARG A 176 2.93 -4.16 -21.19
C ARG A 176 2.80 -4.56 -19.72
N PHE A 177 2.62 -5.84 -19.38
CA PHE A 177 2.59 -6.34 -17.99
C PHE A 177 3.32 -7.66 -17.84
#